data_AF-A0A0K9PR66-F1
#
_entry.id   AF-A0A0K9PR66-F1
#
_cell.length_a   1.000
_cell.length_b   1.000
_cell.length_c   1.000
_cell.angle_alpha   90.00
_cell.angle_beta   90.00
_cell.angle_gamma   90.00
#
_symmetry.space_group_name_H-M   'P 1'
#
loop_
_entity.id
_entity.type
_entity.pdbx_description
1 polymer ?
#
loop_
_entity_poly.entity_id
_entity_poly.type
_entity_poly.pdbx_seq_one_letter_code
_entity_poly.pdbx_strand_id
1 'polypeptide(L)'
;MMAEGMACMTAAVVVIGVLVPFPFYYFLWTKPRAWVNLCGKGIDPSHRMAQVSHILKAVQLISVFSVADLSWTPPWYCVLLFFAGQYLNFKVYQLLGESGTYYGVRFGKNVPWVTEFPFGYIKDPQYVGSSMSLIACLCWVPYQYVFLWIIGYLFMSTVESKEDPDTRA
;
A
#
# COMPACT_ATOMS: atom_id res chain seq x y z
N MET A 1 -4.48 -8.60 34.89
CA MET A 1 -3.08 -8.99 34.63
C MET A 1 -2.90 -9.93 33.43
N MET A 2 -3.33 -11.21 33.44
CA MET A 2 -3.11 -12.11 32.27
C MET A 2 -3.90 -11.70 31.01
N ALA A 3 -5.16 -11.30 31.15
CA ALA A 3 -6.00 -10.87 30.03
C ALA A 3 -5.49 -9.57 29.38
N GLU A 4 -5.04 -8.62 30.20
CA GLU A 4 -4.44 -7.36 29.74
C GLU A 4 -3.10 -7.59 29.01
N GLY A 5 -2.28 -8.51 29.52
CA GLY A 5 -1.03 -8.91 28.87
C GLY A 5 -1.27 -9.53 27.49
N MET A 6 -2.29 -10.37 27.35
CA MET A 6 -2.65 -10.99 26.07
C MET A 6 -3.19 -9.96 25.07
N ALA A 7 -4.06 -9.03 25.51
CA ALA A 7 -4.57 -7.96 24.67
C ALA A 7 -3.44 -7.04 24.15
N CYS A 8 -2.47 -6.71 24.99
CA CYS A 8 -1.30 -5.91 24.61
C CYS A 8 -0.45 -6.62 23.53
N MET A 9 -0.20 -7.93 23.70
CA MET A 9 0.52 -8.72 22.70
C MET A 9 -0.22 -8.78 21.37
N THR A 10 -1.54 -9.01 21.37
CA THR A 10 -2.34 -9.03 20.15
C THR A 10 -2.28 -7.68 19.44
N ALA A 11 -2.44 -6.57 20.15
CA ALA A 11 -2.34 -5.23 19.57
C ALA A 11 -0.96 -4.97 18.95
N ALA A 12 0.12 -5.38 19.63
CA ALA A 12 1.48 -5.24 19.11
C ALA A 12 1.70 -6.04 17.80
N VAL A 13 1.22 -7.28 17.74
CA VAL A 13 1.31 -8.12 16.54
C VAL A 13 0.55 -7.48 15.37
N VAL A 14 -0.63 -6.93 15.61
CA VAL A 14 -1.43 -6.25 14.58
C VAL A 14 -0.73 -4.99 14.09
N VAL A 15 -0.18 -4.18 15.00
CA VAL A 15 0.59 -2.98 14.65
C VAL A 15 1.80 -3.33 13.78
N ILE A 16 2.56 -4.36 14.15
CA ILE A 16 3.71 -4.84 13.36
C ILE A 16 3.24 -5.28 11.98
N GLY A 17 2.18 -6.10 11.91
CA GLY A 17 1.63 -6.59 10.65
C GLY A 17 1.09 -5.49 9.75
N VAL A 18 0.46 -4.45 10.30
CA VAL A 18 0.02 -3.25 9.57
C VAL A 18 1.22 -2.47 9.04
N LEU A 19 2.30 -2.36 9.81
CA LEU A 19 3.44 -1.52 9.42
C LEU A 19 4.47 -2.20 8.53
N VAL A 20 4.51 -3.54 8.49
CA VAL A 20 5.60 -4.30 7.84
C VAL A 20 5.93 -3.92 6.39
N PRO A 21 5.00 -3.50 5.51
CA PRO A 21 5.39 -3.15 4.15
C PRO A 21 6.08 -1.80 4.03
N PHE A 22 5.86 -0.85 4.94
CA PHE A 22 6.41 0.50 4.78
C PHE A 22 7.94 0.53 4.90
N PRO A 23 8.58 -0.18 5.84
CA PRO A 23 10.04 -0.33 5.84
C PRO A 23 10.57 -0.98 4.56
N PHE A 24 9.85 -1.94 3.99
CA PHE A 24 10.22 -2.57 2.72
C PHE A 24 10.16 -1.58 1.58
N TYR A 25 9.04 -0.87 1.40
CA TYR A 25 8.90 0.17 0.37
C TYR A 25 9.93 1.28 0.52
N TYR A 26 10.16 1.74 1.75
CA TYR A 26 11.19 2.74 2.04
C TYR A 26 12.60 2.26 1.66
N PHE A 27 12.95 1.01 1.96
CA PHE A 27 14.22 0.41 1.55
C PHE A 27 14.36 0.38 0.02
N LEU A 28 13.32 -0.07 -0.69
CA LEU A 28 13.33 -0.13 -2.15
C LEU A 28 13.46 1.25 -2.79
N TRP A 29 12.77 2.24 -2.22
CA TRP A 29 12.82 3.62 -2.67
C TRP A 29 14.19 4.26 -2.46
N THR A 30 14.80 4.04 -1.29
CA THR A 30 16.07 4.69 -0.91
C THR A 30 17.31 3.97 -1.43
N LYS A 31 17.25 2.65 -1.63
CA LYS A 31 18.37 1.82 -2.08
C LYS A 31 17.97 0.91 -3.26
N PRO A 32 17.44 1.45 -4.37
CA PRO A 32 16.95 0.63 -5.48
C PRO A 32 18.03 -0.25 -6.11
N ARG A 33 19.28 0.24 -6.21
CA ARG A 33 20.42 -0.56 -6.71
C ARG A 33 20.73 -1.77 -5.83
N ALA A 34 20.59 -1.64 -4.51
CA ALA A 34 20.79 -2.78 -3.61
C ALA A 34 19.72 -3.84 -3.86
N TRP A 35 18.45 -3.44 -4.06
CA TRP A 35 17.39 -4.37 -4.42
C TRP A 35 17.60 -5.06 -5.78
N VAL A 36 17.97 -4.31 -6.81
CA VAL A 36 18.28 -4.86 -8.14
C VAL A 36 19.40 -5.90 -8.04
N ASN A 37 20.46 -5.60 -7.27
CA ASN A 37 21.56 -6.55 -7.05
C ASN A 37 21.11 -7.79 -6.26
N LEU A 38 20.23 -7.64 -5.25
CA LEU A 38 19.68 -8.74 -4.47
C LEU A 38 18.77 -9.66 -5.29
N CYS A 39 18.04 -9.13 -6.27
CA CYS A 39 17.22 -9.92 -7.19
C CYS A 39 18.08 -10.84 -8.08
N GLY A 40 19.28 -10.39 -8.43
CA GLY A 40 20.21 -11.11 -9.30
C GLY A 40 19.95 -10.89 -10.79
N LYS A 41 20.85 -11.42 -11.63
CA LYS A 41 20.80 -11.24 -13.08
C LYS A 41 19.60 -11.97 -13.69
N GLY A 42 18.94 -11.33 -14.66
CA GLY A 42 17.82 -11.91 -15.42
C GLY A 42 16.49 -11.96 -14.66
N ILE A 43 16.46 -11.47 -13.41
CA ILE A 43 15.25 -11.40 -12.61
C ILE A 43 14.68 -9.99 -12.68
N ASP A 44 13.40 -9.88 -12.99
CA ASP A 44 12.70 -8.60 -13.03
C ASP A 44 12.47 -8.04 -11.61
N PRO A 45 13.09 -6.92 -11.22
CA PRO A 45 13.04 -6.41 -9.86
C PRO A 45 11.65 -5.87 -9.47
N SER A 46 10.85 -5.37 -10.42
CA SER A 46 9.47 -4.95 -10.18
C SER A 46 8.56 -6.15 -9.93
N HIS A 47 8.74 -7.23 -10.69
CA HIS A 47 7.99 -8.47 -10.49
C HIS A 47 8.29 -9.10 -9.12
N ARG A 48 9.58 -9.16 -8.72
CA ARG A 48 9.95 -9.64 -7.39
C ARG A 48 9.41 -8.75 -6.30
N MET A 49 9.46 -7.43 -6.48
CA MET A 49 8.84 -6.49 -5.55
C MET A 49 7.34 -6.77 -5.43
N ALA A 50 6.61 -6.95 -6.54
CA ALA A 50 5.20 -7.26 -6.55
C ALA A 50 4.88 -8.54 -5.75
N GLN A 51 5.63 -9.63 -5.97
CA GLN A 51 5.48 -10.87 -5.22
C GLN A 51 5.63 -10.67 -3.71
N VAL A 52 6.71 -10.01 -3.28
CA VAL A 52 6.95 -9.72 -1.85
C VAL A 52 5.87 -8.79 -1.30
N SER A 53 5.48 -7.75 -2.05
CA SER A 53 4.42 -6.82 -1.69
C SER A 53 3.07 -7.49 -1.52
N HIS A 54 2.70 -8.47 -2.35
CA HIS A 54 1.47 -9.25 -2.18
C HIS A 54 1.50 -10.07 -0.89
N ILE A 55 2.64 -10.70 -0.56
CA ILE A 55 2.81 -11.42 0.71
C ILE A 55 2.67 -10.45 1.89
N LEU A 56 3.36 -9.32 1.86
CA LEU A 56 3.29 -8.31 2.92
C LEU A 56 1.88 -7.70 3.03
N LYS A 57 1.17 -7.52 1.91
CA LYS A 57 -0.22 -7.06 1.89
C LYS A 57 -1.17 -8.10 2.48
N ALA A 58 -0.95 -9.39 2.21
CA ALA A 58 -1.71 -10.46 2.83
C ALA A 58 -1.49 -10.47 4.35
N VAL A 59 -0.25 -10.26 4.81
CA VAL A 59 0.05 -10.09 6.24
C VAL A 59 -0.72 -8.89 6.81
N GLN A 60 -0.68 -7.72 6.18
CA GLN A 60 -1.46 -6.55 6.63
C GLN A 60 -2.96 -6.86 6.74
N LEU A 61 -3.53 -7.52 5.73
CA LEU A 61 -4.95 -7.86 5.69
C LEU A 61 -5.31 -8.86 6.79
N ILE A 62 -4.52 -9.92 6.99
CA ILE A 62 -4.73 -10.92 8.05
C ILE A 62 -4.63 -10.26 9.43
N SER A 63 -3.65 -9.37 9.63
CA SER A 63 -3.48 -8.64 10.89
C SER A 63 -4.67 -7.73 11.19
N VAL A 64 -5.20 -7.01 10.21
CA VAL A 64 -6.38 -6.17 10.42
C VAL A 64 -7.65 -7.00 10.59
N PHE A 65 -7.78 -8.09 9.84
CA PHE A 65 -8.93 -8.97 9.91
C PHE A 65 -9.04 -9.67 11.27
N SER A 66 -7.91 -9.99 11.92
CA SER A 66 -7.92 -10.66 13.24
C SER A 66 -8.51 -9.82 14.37
N VAL A 67 -8.68 -8.52 14.15
CA VAL A 67 -9.29 -7.56 15.10
C VAL A 67 -10.57 -6.93 14.55
N ALA A 68 -11.07 -7.38 13.40
CA ALA A 68 -12.28 -6.88 12.80
C ALA A 68 -13.53 -7.49 13.46
N ASP A 69 -14.56 -6.68 13.69
CA ASP A 69 -15.88 -7.12 14.13
C ASP A 69 -16.85 -7.08 12.94
N LEU A 70 -17.19 -8.26 12.42
CA LEU A 70 -18.08 -8.43 11.26
C LEU A 70 -19.55 -8.62 11.66
N SER A 71 -19.91 -8.41 12.92
CA SER A 71 -21.29 -8.57 13.39
C SER A 71 -22.25 -7.53 12.80
N TRP A 72 -21.72 -6.39 12.34
CA TRP A 72 -22.50 -5.29 11.78
C TRP A 72 -22.51 -5.30 10.26
N THR A 73 -23.69 -5.13 9.69
CA THR A 73 -23.85 -4.89 8.25
C THR A 73 -23.27 -3.51 7.91
N PRO A 74 -22.38 -3.40 6.90
CA PRO A 74 -21.76 -2.14 6.56
C PRO A 74 -22.82 -1.18 5.98
N PRO A 75 -22.81 0.10 6.36
CA PRO A 75 -23.63 1.10 5.70
C PRO A 75 -23.36 1.16 4.19
N TRP A 76 -24.36 1.49 3.37
CA TRP A 76 -24.24 1.50 1.90
C TRP A 76 -23.12 2.43 1.40
N TYR A 77 -22.85 3.53 2.10
CA TYR A 77 -21.78 4.46 1.74
C TYR A 77 -20.38 3.88 1.98
N CYS A 78 -20.20 2.98 2.96
CA CYS A 78 -18.94 2.25 3.14
C CYS A 78 -18.69 1.33 1.95
N VAL A 79 -19.72 0.63 1.48
CA VAL A 79 -19.65 -0.22 0.29
C VAL A 79 -19.28 0.61 -0.94
N LEU A 80 -19.97 1.72 -1.17
CA LEU A 80 -19.68 2.64 -2.28
C LEU A 80 -18.23 3.17 -2.22
N LEU A 81 -17.79 3.61 -1.04
CA LEU A 81 -16.46 4.17 -0.83
C LEU A 81 -15.36 3.12 -1.05
N PHE A 82 -15.58 1.88 -0.59
CA PHE A 82 -14.67 0.76 -0.81
C PHE A 82 -14.49 0.49 -2.30
N PHE A 83 -15.59 0.32 -3.04
CA PHE A 83 -15.53 0.03 -4.47
C PHE A 83 -14.98 1.20 -5.29
N ALA A 84 -15.28 2.45 -4.92
CA ALA A 84 -14.67 3.61 -5.56
C ALA A 84 -13.15 3.63 -5.34
N GLY A 85 -12.67 3.29 -4.14
CA GLY A 85 -11.24 3.17 -3.85
C GLY A 85 -10.56 2.02 -4.62
N GLN A 86 -11.21 0.86 -4.69
CA GLN A 86 -10.73 -0.27 -5.47
C GLN A 86 -10.69 0.03 -6.97
N TYR A 87 -11.70 0.74 -7.50
CA TYR A 87 -11.74 1.18 -8.89
C TYR A 87 -10.54 2.06 -9.24
N LEU A 88 -10.17 3.02 -8.38
CA LEU A 88 -8.97 3.84 -8.58
C LEU A 88 -7.69 2.99 -8.63
N ASN A 89 -7.51 2.08 -7.66
CA ASN A 89 -6.35 1.18 -7.62
C ASN A 89 -6.27 0.28 -8.85
N PHE A 90 -7.42 -0.27 -9.29
CA PHE A 90 -7.51 -1.08 -10.49
C PHE A 90 -7.14 -0.28 -11.74
N LYS A 91 -7.67 0.94 -11.89
CA LYS A 91 -7.33 1.83 -13.02
C LYS A 91 -5.85 2.18 -13.04
N VAL A 92 -5.24 2.45 -11.88
CA VAL A 92 -3.78 2.66 -11.78
C VAL A 92 -3.02 1.45 -12.29
N TYR A 93 -3.32 0.25 -11.81
CA TYR A 93 -2.63 -0.97 -12.23
C TYR A 93 -2.88 -1.29 -13.71
N GLN A 94 -4.09 -1.05 -14.22
CA GLN A 94 -4.42 -1.22 -15.64
C GLN A 94 -3.56 -0.32 -16.54
N LEU A 95 -3.32 0.92 -16.13
CA LEU A 95 -2.62 1.93 -16.94
C LEU A 95 -1.09 1.82 -16.83
N LEU A 96 -0.56 1.62 -15.61
CA LEU A 96 0.87 1.57 -15.35
C LEU A 96 1.46 0.15 -15.44
N GLY A 97 0.61 -0.86 -15.33
CA GLY A 97 1.02 -2.25 -15.17
C GLY A 97 1.83 -2.48 -13.90
N GLU A 98 2.43 -3.66 -13.83
CA GLU A 98 3.29 -4.05 -12.72
C GLU A 98 4.53 -3.15 -12.63
N SER A 99 5.19 -2.86 -13.75
CA SER A 99 6.42 -2.05 -13.75
C SER A 99 6.18 -0.62 -13.24
N GLY A 100 5.12 0.06 -13.67
CA GLY A 100 4.87 1.41 -13.17
C GLY A 100 4.32 1.44 -11.74
N THR A 101 3.63 0.37 -11.31
CA THR A 101 3.14 0.26 -9.92
C THR A 101 4.25 -0.10 -8.93
N TYR A 102 5.20 -0.94 -9.33
CA TYR A 102 6.26 -1.49 -8.48
C TYR A 102 7.63 -0.95 -8.88
N TYR A 103 7.76 0.38 -8.81
CA TYR A 103 9.02 1.14 -8.87
C TYR A 103 9.92 0.86 -10.08
N GLY A 104 9.34 0.49 -11.23
CA GLY A 104 10.09 0.18 -12.45
C GLY A 104 11.08 1.26 -12.84
N VAL A 105 10.67 2.54 -12.80
CA VAL A 105 11.55 3.70 -13.04
C VAL A 105 12.77 3.69 -12.12
N ARG A 106 12.57 3.46 -10.82
CA ARG A 106 13.67 3.36 -9.83
C ARG A 106 14.60 2.20 -10.09
N PHE A 107 14.09 1.12 -10.69
CA PHE A 107 14.87 -0.05 -11.06
C PHE A 107 15.48 0.05 -12.47
N GLY A 108 15.38 1.21 -13.13
CA GLY A 108 16.00 1.49 -14.43
C GLY A 108 15.16 1.08 -15.63
N LYS A 109 13.86 0.80 -15.45
CA LYS A 109 12.93 0.57 -16.56
C LYS A 109 12.40 1.89 -17.10
N ASN A 110 12.13 1.90 -18.41
CA ASN A 110 11.38 2.98 -19.03
C ASN A 110 9.87 2.69 -18.84
N VAL A 111 9.17 3.54 -18.09
CA VAL A 111 7.73 3.44 -17.84
C VAL A 111 7.06 4.67 -18.46
N PRO A 112 6.07 4.50 -19.35
CA PRO A 112 5.46 5.64 -20.00
C PRO A 112 4.68 6.52 -19.01
N TRP A 113 4.77 7.83 -19.20
CA TRP A 113 3.94 8.78 -18.47
C TRP A 113 2.48 8.66 -18.91
N VAL A 114 1.55 8.58 -17.96
CA VAL A 114 0.12 8.45 -18.23
C VAL A 114 -0.63 9.66 -17.69
N THR A 115 -1.47 10.25 -18.53
CA THR A 115 -2.32 11.41 -18.17
C THR A 115 -3.81 11.06 -18.13
N GLU A 116 -4.18 9.87 -18.58
CA GLU A 116 -5.55 9.35 -18.49
C GLU A 116 -6.04 9.32 -17.04
N PHE A 117 -7.36 9.37 -16.85
CA PHE A 117 -7.94 9.21 -15.52
C PHE A 117 -7.46 7.88 -14.89
N PRO A 118 -6.88 7.91 -13.67
CA PRO A 118 -6.99 9.00 -12.69
C PRO A 118 -5.81 9.99 -12.61
N PHE A 119 -4.70 9.78 -13.30
CA PHE A 119 -3.45 10.56 -13.15
C PHE A 119 -3.56 12.04 -13.56
N GLY A 120 -4.44 12.38 -14.51
CA GLY A 120 -4.70 13.77 -14.91
C GLY A 120 -5.52 14.60 -13.90
N TYR A 121 -6.07 13.97 -12.86
CA TYR A 121 -7.00 14.61 -11.92
C TYR A 121 -6.57 14.46 -10.46
N ILE A 122 -5.87 13.37 -10.16
CA ILE A 122 -5.46 13.01 -8.81
C ILE A 122 -3.96 12.78 -8.85
N LYS A 123 -3.22 13.49 -7.98
CA LYS A 123 -1.76 13.41 -7.90
C LYS A 123 -1.25 11.99 -7.60
N ASP A 124 -1.88 11.35 -6.62
CA ASP A 124 -1.47 10.06 -6.06
C ASP A 124 -2.66 9.08 -5.99
N PRO A 125 -3.21 8.66 -7.14
CA PRO A 125 -4.50 7.98 -7.20
C PRO A 125 -4.52 6.63 -6.49
N GLN A 126 -3.38 5.93 -6.42
CA GLN A 126 -3.26 4.67 -5.69
C GLN A 126 -3.34 4.88 -4.17
N TYR A 127 -2.68 5.91 -3.64
CA TYR A 127 -2.75 6.24 -2.22
C TYR A 127 -4.15 6.74 -1.83
N VAL A 128 -4.78 7.54 -2.69
CA VAL A 128 -6.17 7.98 -2.50
C VAL A 128 -7.13 6.77 -2.51
N GLY A 129 -7.06 5.91 -3.53
CA GLY A 129 -7.94 4.75 -3.64
C GLY A 129 -7.76 3.75 -2.49
N SER A 130 -6.51 3.53 -2.06
CA SER A 130 -6.19 2.70 -0.90
C SER A 130 -6.70 3.30 0.41
N SER A 131 -6.58 4.62 0.59
CA SER A 131 -7.10 5.31 1.78
C SER A 131 -8.62 5.30 1.84
N MET A 132 -9.32 5.49 0.72
CA MET A 132 -10.77 5.35 0.62
C MET A 132 -11.23 3.94 1.03
N SER A 133 -10.53 2.91 0.54
CA SER A 133 -10.83 1.51 0.89
C SER A 133 -10.65 1.24 2.39
N LEU A 134 -9.61 1.81 3.01
CA LEU A 134 -9.38 1.67 4.45
C LEU A 134 -10.41 2.41 5.30
N ILE A 135 -10.78 3.64 4.91
CA ILE A 135 -11.80 4.43 5.60
C ILE A 135 -13.15 3.70 5.55
N ALA A 136 -13.50 3.07 4.42
CA ALA A 136 -14.69 2.25 4.32
C ALA A 136 -14.72 1.10 5.34
N CYS A 137 -13.56 0.51 5.64
CA CYS A 137 -13.42 -0.58 6.61
C CYS A 137 -13.57 -0.15 8.07
N LEU A 138 -13.71 1.15 8.40
CA LEU A 138 -13.97 1.62 9.76
C LEU A 138 -15.28 1.10 10.36
N CYS A 139 -16.20 0.61 9.52
CA CYS A 139 -17.41 -0.07 9.98
C CYS A 139 -17.13 -1.43 10.67
N TRP A 140 -15.96 -2.03 10.42
CA TRP A 140 -15.57 -3.33 10.98
C TRP A 140 -14.28 -3.28 11.79
N VAL A 141 -13.34 -2.42 11.40
CA VAL A 141 -11.98 -2.39 11.93
C VAL A 141 -11.83 -1.25 12.94
N PRO A 142 -11.23 -1.52 14.12
CA PRO A 142 -10.91 -0.47 15.09
C PRO A 142 -10.06 0.65 14.47
N TYR A 143 -10.45 1.90 14.72
CA TYR A 143 -9.91 3.08 14.03
C TYR A 143 -8.40 3.22 14.13
N GLN A 144 -7.77 2.80 15.23
CA GLN A 144 -6.33 2.95 15.45
C GLN A 144 -5.49 2.21 14.41
N TYR A 145 -5.95 1.05 13.93
CA TYR A 145 -5.21 0.25 12.94
C TYR A 145 -5.38 0.82 11.52
N VAL A 146 -6.60 1.29 11.19
CA VAL A 146 -6.88 2.01 9.94
C VAL A 146 -6.06 3.30 9.86
N PHE A 147 -6.09 4.09 10.94
CA PHE A 147 -5.36 5.35 11.03
C PHE A 147 -3.84 5.14 10.88
N LEU A 148 -3.28 4.13 11.55
CA LEU A 148 -1.87 3.79 11.45
C LEU A 148 -1.47 3.40 10.02
N TRP A 149 -2.30 2.63 9.33
CA TRP A 149 -2.06 2.27 7.94
C TRP A 149 -2.06 3.51 7.03
N ILE A 150 -3.05 4.41 7.20
CA ILE A 150 -3.13 5.67 6.45
C ILE A 150 -1.89 6.53 6.71
N ILE A 151 -1.40 6.62 7.95
CA ILE A 151 -0.13 7.32 8.25
C ILE A 151 1.03 6.73 7.45
N GLY A 152 1.15 5.40 7.37
CA GLY A 152 2.19 4.77 6.56
C GLY A 152 2.09 5.11 5.07
N TYR A 153 0.87 5.22 4.54
CA TYR A 153 0.64 5.70 3.16
C TYR A 153 1.04 7.17 2.98
N LEU A 154 0.67 8.05 3.91
CA LEU A 154 1.06 9.47 3.87
C LEU A 154 2.58 9.63 3.99
N PHE A 155 3.23 8.81 4.82
CA PHE A 155 4.68 8.76 4.93
C PHE A 155 5.33 8.42 3.59
N MET A 156 4.90 7.31 2.95
CA MET A 156 5.45 6.91 1.66
C MET A 156 5.14 7.94 0.56
N SER A 157 3.91 8.43 0.45
CA SER A 157 3.56 9.50 -0.51
C SER A 157 4.42 10.76 -0.30
N THR A 158 4.69 11.15 0.95
CA THR A 158 5.58 12.28 1.26
C THR A 158 7.02 12.00 0.82
N VAL A 159 7.55 10.82 1.12
CA VAL A 159 8.89 10.39 0.67
C VAL A 159 9.00 10.40 -0.85
N GLU A 160 7.96 9.94 -1.54
CA GLU A 160 7.92 9.83 -3.00
C GLU A 160 7.73 11.20 -3.69
N SER A 161 7.00 12.11 -3.05
CA SER A 161 6.76 13.45 -3.56
C SER A 161 8.01 14.34 -3.62
N LYS A 162 9.06 14.01 -2.85
CA LYS A 162 10.33 14.74 -2.81
C LYS A 162 11.29 14.37 -3.94
N GLU A 163 10.92 13.40 -4.77
CA GLU A 163 11.70 13.05 -5.95
C GLU A 163 11.74 14.21 -6.94
N ASP A 164 12.95 14.48 -7.45
CA ASP A 164 13.18 15.48 -8.47
C ASP A 164 12.41 15.11 -9.75
N PRO A 165 11.46 15.96 -10.20
CA PRO A 165 10.70 15.73 -11.43
C PRO A 165 11.56 15.49 -12.66
N ASP A 166 12.77 16.08 -12.71
CA ASP A 166 13.68 15.95 -13.85
C ASP A 166 14.38 14.58 -13.89
N THR A 167 14.26 13.79 -12.81
CA THR A 167 14.75 12.41 -12.73
C THR A 167 13.64 11.37 -12.76
N ARG A 168 12.37 11.80 -12.83
CA ARG A 168 11.21 10.95 -13.08
C ARG A 168 11.18 10.62 -14.58
N ALA A 169 11.87 9.56 -14.99
CA ALA A 169 11.60 8.97 -16.29
C ALA A 169 10.15 8.47 -16.36
#